data_AF-A0A834XID9-F1
#
_entry.id   AF-A0A834XID9-F1
#
_cell.length_a   1.000
_cell.length_b   1.000
_cell.length_c   1.000
_cell.angle_alpha   90.00
_cell.angle_beta   90.00
_cell.angle_gamma   90.00
#
_symmetry.space_group_name_H-M   'P 1'
#
loop_
_entity.id
_entity.type
_entity.pdbx_description
1 polymer ?
#
loop_
_entity_poly.entity_id
_entity_poly.type
_entity_poly.pdbx_seq_one_letter_code
_entity_poly.pdbx_strand_id
1 'polypeptide(L)'
;MTAMLEGRRACLGKNLGLKVVQSTLANMVHGFSWRLPDNMKEEDLNMDEISLLTTSKKEPLVVVAEARLPSHIYTALGSSEVHFP
;
A
#
# COMPACT_ATOMS: atom_id res chain seq x y z
N MET A 1 5.99 13.03 -10.76
CA MET A 1 6.28 13.59 -9.42
C MET A 1 5.74 15.01 -9.20
N THR A 2 5.31 15.76 -10.22
CA THR A 2 4.68 17.09 -10.07
C THR A 2 3.15 17.00 -10.11
N ALA A 3 2.54 16.44 -9.06
CA ALA A 3 1.08 16.45 -8.86
C ALA A 3 0.65 17.39 -7.71
N MET A 4 1.62 17.94 -6.97
CA MET A 4 1.37 18.81 -5.83
C MET A 4 1.79 20.24 -6.16
N LEU A 5 0.89 21.19 -5.92
CA LEU A 5 1.13 22.62 -6.07
C LEU A 5 2.33 23.06 -5.21
N GLU A 6 3.02 24.11 -5.63
CA GLU A 6 4.17 24.71 -4.94
C GLU A 6 3.90 26.19 -4.61
N GLY A 7 4.64 26.75 -3.66
CA GLY A 7 4.41 28.12 -3.17
C GLY A 7 3.20 28.25 -2.24
N ARG A 8 2.49 29.39 -2.28
CA ARG A 8 1.43 29.73 -1.30
C ARG A 8 0.20 28.82 -1.33
N ARG A 9 0.03 28.03 -2.39
CA ARG A 9 -1.06 27.04 -2.53
C ARG A 9 -0.55 25.61 -2.42
N ALA A 10 0.64 25.41 -1.87
CA ALA A 10 1.21 24.09 -1.69
C ALA A 10 0.38 23.21 -0.74
N CYS A 11 0.37 21.91 -1.00
CA CYS A 11 -0.22 20.95 -0.08
C CYS A 11 0.63 20.90 1.21
N LEU A 12 0.06 21.36 2.33
CA LEU A 12 0.72 21.30 3.65
C LEU A 12 1.10 19.87 4.04
N GLY A 13 0.36 18.88 3.53
CA GLY A 13 0.61 17.45 3.75
C GLY A 13 1.66 16.81 2.84
N LYS A 14 2.28 17.53 1.89
CA LYS A 14 3.20 16.95 0.88
C LYS A 14 4.31 16.08 1.50
N ASN A 15 5.03 16.65 2.46
CA ASN A 15 6.15 15.96 3.09
C ASN A 15 5.71 14.78 3.97
N LEU A 16 4.60 14.95 4.70
CA LEU A 16 4.05 13.90 5.55
C LEU A 16 3.53 12.73 4.69
N GLY A 17 2.72 13.04 3.68
CA GLY A 17 2.16 12.04 2.77
C GLY A 17 3.23 11.21 2.08
N LEU A 18 4.31 11.85 1.61
CA LEU A 18 5.42 11.12 1.01
C LEU A 18 6.09 10.16 2.00
N LYS A 19 6.36 10.62 3.23
CA LYS A 19 6.98 9.77 4.27
C LYS A 19 6.07 8.60 4.66
N VAL A 20 4.77 8.84 4.78
CA VAL A 20 3.79 7.80 5.11
C VAL A 20 3.74 6.76 3.99
N VAL A 21 3.57 7.19 2.73
CA VAL A 21 3.52 6.27 1.58
C VAL A 21 4.80 5.45 1.48
N GLN A 22 5.98 6.07 1.62
CA GLN A 22 7.25 5.35 1.57
C GLN A 22 7.41 4.34 2.70
N SER A 23 7.08 4.72 3.94
CA SER A 23 7.23 3.85 5.10
C SER A 23 6.26 2.67 5.04
N THR A 24 5.00 2.94 4.70
CA THR A 24 3.96 1.91 4.55
C THR A 24 4.33 0.94 3.43
N LEU A 25 4.76 1.44 2.27
CA LEU A 25 5.17 0.59 1.15
C LEU A 25 6.41 -0.24 1.50
N ALA A 26 7.41 0.35 2.15
CA ALA A 26 8.61 -0.36 2.58
C ALA A 26 8.25 -1.52 3.54
N ASN A 27 7.37 -1.27 4.51
CA ASN A 27 6.91 -2.31 5.44
C ASN A 27 6.13 -3.41 4.72
N MET A 28 5.27 -3.05 3.76
CA MET A 28 4.48 -4.00 2.96
C MET A 28 5.36 -4.91 2.10
N VAL A 29 6.32 -4.35 1.37
CA VAL A 29 7.22 -5.12 0.49
C VAL A 29 8.25 -5.93 1.29
N HIS A 30 8.70 -5.39 2.42
CA HIS A 30 9.67 -6.09 3.26
C HIS A 30 9.04 -7.26 4.03
N GLY A 31 7.85 -7.05 4.63
CA GLY A 31 7.21 -8.01 5.53
C GLY A 31 6.40 -9.11 4.84
N PHE A 32 5.87 -8.85 3.64
CA PHE A 32 4.94 -9.76 2.97
C PHE A 32 5.39 -10.14 1.57
N SER A 33 5.12 -11.39 1.21
CA SER A 33 5.07 -11.87 -0.17
C SER A 33 3.65 -11.69 -0.67
N TRP A 34 3.48 -11.11 -1.85
CA TRP A 34 2.18 -10.78 -2.42
C TRP A 34 1.80 -11.79 -3.50
N ARG A 35 0.56 -12.29 -3.47
CA ARG A 35 0.01 -13.20 -4.49
C ARG A 35 -1.37 -12.74 -4.94
N LEU A 36 -1.75 -13.11 -6.15
CA LEU A 36 -3.11 -12.88 -6.66
C LEU A 36 -4.07 -13.96 -6.13
N PRO A 37 -5.31 -13.61 -5.78
CA PRO A 37 -6.33 -14.58 -5.36
C PRO A 37 -6.76 -15.50 -6.51
N ASP A 38 -7.23 -16.71 -6.18
CA ASP A 38 -8.01 -17.61 -7.04
C ASP A 38 -7.51 -17.81 -8.49
N ASN A 39 -6.22 -18.13 -8.66
CA ASN A 39 -5.58 -18.38 -9.96
C ASN A 39 -5.72 -17.23 -10.99
N MET A 40 -6.01 -16.01 -10.53
CA MET A 40 -6.10 -14.83 -11.38
C MET A 40 -4.72 -14.54 -12.00
N LYS A 41 -4.68 -14.33 -13.32
CA LYS A 41 -3.46 -13.96 -14.03
C LYS A 41 -3.28 -12.46 -14.05
N GLU A 42 -2.05 -12.02 -14.34
CA GLU A 42 -1.73 -10.60 -14.55
C GLU A 42 -2.60 -9.97 -15.65
N GLU A 43 -2.96 -10.77 -16.66
CA GLU A 43 -3.81 -10.42 -17.80
C GLU A 43 -5.26 -10.08 -17.40
N ASP A 44 -5.73 -10.65 -16.29
CA ASP A 44 -7.10 -10.45 -15.80
C ASP A 44 -7.22 -9.16 -14.96
N LEU A 45 -6.09 -8.51 -14.66
CA LEU A 45 -6.07 -7.29 -13.87
C LEU A 45 -6.51 -6.09 -14.70
N ASN A 46 -7.70 -5.59 -14.40
CA ASN A 46 -8.17 -4.32 -14.95
C ASN A 46 -7.34 -3.15 -14.39
N MET A 47 -6.56 -2.47 -15.24
CA MET A 47 -5.76 -1.31 -14.86
C MET A 47 -6.40 0.03 -15.22
N ASP A 48 -7.69 0.03 -15.61
CA ASP A 48 -8.45 1.24 -15.85
C ASP A 48 -8.54 2.11 -14.59
N GLU A 49 -8.54 3.43 -14.79
CA GLU A 49 -8.65 4.42 -13.73
C GLU A 49 -9.93 5.25 -13.86
N ILE A 50 -10.50 5.64 -12.73
CA ILE A 50 -11.53 6.67 -12.62
C ILE A 50 -10.86 7.93 -12.09
N SER A 51 -10.93 9.01 -12.85
CA SER A 51 -10.34 10.30 -12.51
C SER A 51 -11.44 11.34 -12.26
N LEU A 52 -11.59 11.76 -11.00
CA LEU A 52 -12.49 12.87 -10.60
C LEU A 52 -11.68 13.98 -9.93
N LEU A 53 -11.52 13.89 -8.60
CA LEU A 53 -10.64 14.76 -7.82
C LEU A 53 -9.31 14.07 -7.50
N THR A 54 -9.36 12.75 -7.43
CA THR A 54 -8.22 11.86 -7.28
C THR A 54 -8.33 10.79 -8.34
N THR A 55 -7.19 10.31 -8.83
CA THR A 55 -7.12 9.14 -9.69
C THR A 55 -7.17 7.89 -8.82
N SER A 56 -8.19 7.06 -9.00
CA SER A 56 -8.34 5.78 -8.32
C SER A 56 -8.59 4.67 -9.33
N LYS A 57 -8.19 3.44 -9.00
CA LYS A 57 -8.46 2.28 -9.85
C LYS A 57 -9.98 2.08 -10.03
N LYS A 58 -10.43 1.78 -11.25
CA LYS A 58 -11.84 1.56 -11.58
C LYS A 58 -12.43 0.37 -10.85
N GLU A 59 -11.64 -0.69 -10.72
CA GLU A 59 -11.97 -1.88 -9.93
C GLU A 59 -10.89 -2.07 -8.86
N PRO A 60 -11.24 -2.28 -7.58
CA PRO A 60 -10.25 -2.42 -6.52
C PRO A 60 -9.25 -3.55 -6.83
N LEU A 61 -7.97 -3.33 -6.52
CA LEU A 61 -6.96 -4.38 -6.62
C LEU A 61 -7.04 -5.26 -5.38
N VAL A 62 -7.26 -6.57 -5.57
CA VAL A 62 -7.30 -7.55 -4.49
C VAL A 62 -6.06 -8.42 -4.57
N VAL A 63 -5.34 -8.53 -3.46
CA VAL A 63 -4.11 -9.31 -3.32
C VAL A 63 -4.10 -10.02 -1.97
N VAL A 64 -3.44 -11.17 -1.92
CA VAL A 64 -3.23 -11.94 -0.70
C VAL A 64 -1.83 -11.64 -0.18
N ALA A 65 -1.75 -11.18 1.08
CA ALA A 65 -0.49 -10.92 1.77
C ALA A 65 -0.07 -12.16 2.57
N GLU A 66 1.04 -12.77 2.20
CA GLU A 66 1.65 -13.89 2.93
C GLU A 66 2.84 -13.40 3.74
N ALA A 67 2.82 -13.60 5.06
CA ALA A 67 3.93 -13.20 5.92
C ALA A 67 5.21 -13.97 5.54
N ARG A 68 6.32 -13.23 5.35
CA ARG A 68 7.60 -13.85 4.95
C ARG A 68 8.29 -14.58 6.09
N LEU A 69 8.07 -14.15 7.32
CA LEU A 69 8.66 -14.79 8.50
C LEU A 69 7.68 -15.78 9.14
N PRO A 70 8.18 -16.82 9.82
CA PRO A 70 7.35 -17.72 10.60
C PRO A 70 6.56 -16.98 11.69
N SER A 71 5.33 -17.40 11.93
CA SER A 71 4.40 -16.77 12.89
C SER A 71 4.98 -16.55 14.29
N HIS A 72 5.82 -17.47 14.77
CA HIS A 72 6.43 -17.39 16.10
C HIS A 72 7.35 -16.17 16.30
N ILE A 73 7.91 -15.60 15.23
CA ILE A 73 8.71 -14.38 15.30
C ILE A 73 7.83 -13.16 15.58
N TYR A 74 6.64 -13.11 14.98
CA TYR A 74 5.66 -12.05 15.24
C TYR A 74 5.08 -12.15 16.66
N THR A 75 4.89 -13.35 17.18
CA THR A 75 4.48 -13.56 18.58
C THR A 75 5.56 -13.09 19.56
N ALA A 76 6.86 -13.33 19.26
CA ALA A 76 7.97 -12.89 20.09
C ALA A 76 8.19 -11.36 20.07
N LEU A 77 7.82 -10.68 18.98
CA LEU A 77 7.78 -9.22 18.89
C LEU A 77 6.52 -8.60 19.55
N GLY A 78 5.55 -9.43 19.93
CA GLY A 78 4.20 -9.05 20.35
C GLY A 78 3.98 -8.83 21.86
N SER A 79 4.89 -8.14 22.56
CA SER A 79 4.53 -7.49 23.83
C SER A 79 4.02 -6.04 23.64
N SER A 80 3.88 -5.57 22.41
CA SER A 80 3.14 -4.35 22.09
C SER A 80 2.43 -4.48 20.75
N GLU A 81 1.16 -4.88 20.82
CA GLU A 81 0.07 -4.61 19.88
C GLU A 81 0.42 -4.48 18.39
N VAL A 82 0.35 -5.61 17.67
CA VAL A 82 0.20 -5.58 16.21
C VAL A 82 -1.31 -5.60 15.91
N HIS A 83 -1.94 -4.44 16.03
CA HIS A 83 -3.26 -4.21 15.43
C HIS A 83 -3.02 -3.99 13.94
N PHE A 84 -3.31 -5.01 13.14
CA PHE A 84 -3.42 -4.85 11.69
C PHE A 84 -4.58 -3.88 11.42
N PRO A 85 -4.37 -2.80 10.64
CA PRO A 85 -5.47 -1.96 10.19
C PRO A 85 -6.41 -2.71 9.25
#